data_AF-A0A1E1W793-F1
#
_entry.id   AF-A0A1E1W793-F1
#
_cell.length_a   1.000
_cell.length_b   1.000
_cell.length_c   1.000
_cell.angle_alpha   90.00
_cell.angle_beta   90.00
_cell.angle_gamma   90.00
#
_symmetry.space_group_name_H-M   'P 1'
#
loop_
_entity.id
_entity.type
_entity.pdbx_description
1 polymer ?
#
loop_
_entity_poly.entity_id
_entity_poly.type
_entity_poly.pdbx_seq_one_letter_code
_entity_poly.pdbx_strand_id
1 'polypeptide(L)'
;ARHAAYGGAAYHARAALPLNANGEPIKLPENLESLPRAEHFAAQRHRWNTNEEIAAILISFDKHSEWQSKEVKIRPKSGSMLLYSRKKVRYRRDGYCWKKRKDGKTTREDHMKLKVQGTECIYGCYVHSAILPTFHRRCYWLLQNPDIVLVHYLNVPYPDDNKLATVAPSLALWADKKEWTKDELVSQLKPMFFSEDEPDINNELEISGKMFQTAETVEAIVGQLMEKQRAAR
;
A
#
# COMPACT_ATOMS: atom_id res chain seq x y z
N ALA A 1 -43.97 47.86 11.40
CA ALA A 1 -43.08 47.47 10.27
C ALA A 1 -42.31 46.22 10.67
N ARG A 2 -42.52 45.10 9.96
CA ARG A 2 -41.83 43.83 10.21
C ARG A 2 -40.44 43.89 9.55
N HIS A 3 -39.36 43.75 10.31
CA HIS A 3 -38.04 43.48 9.75
C HIS A 3 -37.78 41.98 9.79
N ALA A 4 -37.74 41.38 8.60
CA ALA A 4 -37.45 39.96 8.39
C ALA A 4 -35.94 39.72 8.47
N ALA A 5 -35.58 38.62 9.14
CA ALA A 5 -34.24 38.06 9.16
C ALA A 5 -33.89 37.48 7.78
N TYR A 6 -32.74 37.88 7.23
CA TYR A 6 -32.12 37.17 6.11
C TYR A 6 -31.16 36.12 6.66
N GLY A 7 -31.65 34.88 6.77
CA GLY A 7 -30.81 33.70 6.91
C GLY A 7 -30.19 33.35 5.56
N GLY A 8 -28.88 33.56 5.43
CA GLY A 8 -28.12 33.05 4.28
C GLY A 8 -27.85 31.56 4.45
N ALA A 9 -28.61 30.72 3.73
CA ALA A 9 -28.27 29.32 3.57
C ALA A 9 -27.05 29.23 2.63
N ALA A 10 -25.90 28.83 3.17
CA ALA A 10 -24.74 28.46 2.38
C ALA A 10 -25.08 27.19 1.57
N TYR A 11 -25.32 27.36 0.27
CA TYR A 11 -25.41 26.26 -0.67
C TYR A 11 -24.02 25.63 -0.81
N HIS A 12 -23.74 24.59 -0.02
CA HIS A 12 -22.64 23.69 -0.32
C HIS A 12 -22.97 23.00 -1.66
N ALA A 13 -22.29 23.43 -2.73
CA ALA A 13 -22.34 22.73 -4.01
C ALA A 13 -21.93 21.26 -3.77
N ARG A 14 -22.89 20.33 -3.92
CA ARG A 14 -22.59 18.89 -3.93
C ARG A 14 -21.54 18.67 -5.02
N ALA A 15 -20.36 18.21 -4.63
CA ALA A 15 -19.35 17.76 -5.59
C ALA A 15 -20.02 16.76 -6.54
N ALA A 16 -19.82 16.92 -7.85
CA ALA A 16 -20.38 16.02 -8.85
C ALA A 16 -19.97 14.58 -8.51
N LEU A 17 -20.95 13.67 -8.47
CA LEU A 17 -20.69 12.26 -8.20
C LEU A 17 -19.66 11.73 -9.21
N PRO A 18 -18.66 10.96 -8.76
CA PRO A 18 -17.70 10.39 -9.70
C PRO A 18 -18.42 9.50 -10.70
N LEU A 19 -17.97 9.57 -11.94
CA LEU A 19 -18.55 8.84 -13.05
C LEU A 19 -17.78 7.53 -13.28
N ASN A 20 -18.51 6.49 -13.66
CA ASN A 20 -17.96 5.20 -14.06
C ASN A 20 -17.30 5.30 -15.46
N ALA A 21 -16.83 4.17 -16.00
CA ALA A 21 -16.23 4.12 -17.33
C ALA A 21 -17.17 4.57 -18.47
N ASN A 22 -18.49 4.50 -18.26
CA ASN A 22 -19.53 4.89 -19.22
C ASN A 22 -20.00 6.34 -19.04
N GLY A 23 -19.42 7.10 -18.11
CA GLY A 23 -19.84 8.48 -17.83
C GLY A 23 -21.10 8.60 -16.97
N GLU A 24 -21.56 7.51 -16.36
CA GLU A 24 -22.71 7.51 -15.46
C GLU A 24 -22.28 7.63 -14.00
N PRO A 25 -23.08 8.23 -13.10
CA PRO A 25 -22.78 8.27 -11.68
C PRO A 25 -22.54 6.87 -11.12
N ILE A 26 -21.45 6.72 -10.37
CA ILE A 26 -21.14 5.45 -9.69
C ILE A 26 -22.21 5.17 -8.64
N LYS A 27 -22.91 4.05 -8.81
CA LYS A 27 -23.90 3.54 -7.84
C LYS A 27 -23.25 2.51 -6.94
N LEU A 28 -23.39 2.69 -5.63
CA LEU A 28 -22.94 1.70 -4.66
C LEU A 28 -24.02 0.61 -4.48
N PRO A 29 -23.64 -0.62 -4.12
CA PRO A 29 -24.58 -1.57 -3.54
C PRO A 29 -25.25 -0.97 -2.28
N GLU A 30 -26.54 -1.24 -2.08
CA GLU A 30 -27.33 -0.66 -0.97
C GLU A 30 -26.67 -0.86 0.40
N ASN A 31 -26.07 -2.03 0.65
CA ASN A 31 -25.40 -2.35 1.90
C ASN A 31 -24.11 -1.54 2.15
N LEU A 32 -23.55 -0.89 1.12
CA LEU A 32 -22.42 0.04 1.29
C LEU A 32 -22.86 1.48 1.47
N GLU A 33 -24.11 1.84 1.14
CA GLU A 33 -24.61 3.21 1.28
C GLU A 33 -24.71 3.62 2.76
N SER A 34 -25.00 2.65 3.64
CA SER A 34 -25.07 2.83 5.09
C SER A 34 -23.70 2.71 5.78
N LEU A 35 -22.65 2.29 5.08
CA LEU A 35 -21.33 2.12 5.68
C LEU A 35 -20.76 3.50 6.06
N PRO A 36 -20.25 3.69 7.29
CA PRO A 36 -19.57 4.91 7.66
C PRO A 36 -18.43 5.24 6.69
N ARG A 37 -18.42 6.47 6.18
CA ARG A 37 -17.36 6.97 5.30
C ARG A 37 -16.13 7.31 6.15
N ALA A 38 -14.94 7.09 5.58
CA ALA A 38 -13.72 7.56 6.23
C ALA A 38 -13.70 9.09 6.25
N GLU A 39 -13.46 9.67 7.42
CA GLU A 39 -13.32 11.13 7.56
C GLU A 39 -11.89 11.59 7.23
N HIS A 40 -10.92 10.71 7.44
CA HIS A 40 -9.49 10.97 7.27
C HIS A 40 -8.79 9.82 6.54
N PHE A 41 -7.72 10.17 5.83
CA PHE A 41 -6.85 9.20 5.17
C PHE A 41 -5.51 9.11 5.91
N ALA A 42 -5.31 8.02 6.65
CA ALA A 42 -4.04 7.76 7.32
C ALA A 42 -3.00 7.30 6.30
N ALA A 43 -2.04 8.16 5.94
CA ALA A 43 -0.98 7.81 4.98
C ALA A 43 -0.02 6.72 5.48
N GLN A 44 -0.07 6.38 6.77
CA GLN A 44 0.70 5.32 7.41
C GLN A 44 -0.21 4.38 8.21
N ARG A 45 0.03 3.07 8.12
CA ARG A 45 -0.69 2.04 8.85
C ARG A 45 0.15 0.76 8.99
N HIS A 46 0.48 0.40 10.24
CA HIS A 46 1.36 -0.74 10.58
C HIS A 46 0.63 -2.09 10.73
N ARG A 47 -0.60 -2.20 10.22
CA ARG A 47 -1.38 -3.44 10.13
C ARG A 47 -2.20 -3.45 8.87
N TRP A 48 -2.62 -4.61 8.39
CA TRP A 48 -3.59 -4.63 7.29
C TRP A 48 -4.93 -4.03 7.74
N ASN A 49 -5.58 -3.32 6.80
CA ASN A 49 -6.92 -2.79 7.00
C ASN A 49 -7.97 -3.91 6.89
N THR A 50 -9.06 -3.80 7.63
CA THR A 50 -10.22 -4.68 7.45
C THR A 50 -10.94 -4.35 6.14
N ASN A 51 -11.85 -5.23 5.70
CA ASN A 51 -12.63 -4.98 4.48
C ASN A 51 -13.50 -3.71 4.62
N GLU A 52 -14.05 -3.48 5.82
CA GLU A 52 -14.85 -2.31 6.16
C GLU A 52 -14.01 -1.03 6.11
N GLU A 53 -12.79 -1.03 6.66
CA GLU A 53 -11.88 0.13 6.59
C GLU A 53 -11.49 0.44 5.14
N ILE A 54 -11.20 -0.59 4.33
CA ILE A 54 -10.89 -0.44 2.92
C ILE A 54 -12.09 0.17 2.16
N ALA A 55 -13.30 -0.34 2.41
CA ALA A 55 -14.51 0.17 1.78
C ALA A 55 -14.77 1.62 2.20
N ALA A 56 -14.71 1.93 3.49
CA ALA A 56 -14.92 3.27 4.03
C ALA A 56 -14.03 4.34 3.35
N ILE A 57 -12.77 4.00 3.06
CA ILE A 57 -11.87 4.87 2.31
C ILE A 57 -12.32 5.00 0.85
N LEU A 58 -12.55 3.87 0.16
CA LEU A 58 -12.84 3.85 -1.27
C LEU A 58 -14.21 4.44 -1.66
N ILE A 59 -15.19 4.43 -0.74
CA ILE A 59 -16.50 5.04 -0.98
C ILE A 59 -16.50 6.56 -0.73
N SER A 60 -15.47 7.11 -0.10
CA SER A 60 -15.35 8.54 0.26
C SER A 60 -14.96 9.40 -0.94
N PHE A 61 -15.76 9.30 -1.99
CA PHE A 61 -15.54 9.86 -3.31
C PHE A 61 -15.27 11.37 -3.33
N ASP A 62 -15.95 12.12 -2.48
CA ASP A 62 -15.80 13.56 -2.31
C ASP A 62 -14.37 13.94 -1.85
N LYS A 63 -13.72 13.08 -1.07
CA LYS A 63 -12.35 13.26 -0.58
C LYS A 63 -11.28 12.75 -1.53
N HIS A 64 -11.65 11.97 -2.55
CA HIS A 64 -10.68 11.37 -3.47
C HIS A 64 -9.79 12.40 -4.17
N SER A 65 -10.32 13.60 -4.47
CA SER A 65 -9.54 14.65 -5.14
C SER A 65 -8.36 15.14 -4.28
N GLU A 66 -8.55 15.18 -2.96
CA GLU A 66 -7.59 15.60 -1.95
C GLU A 66 -6.61 14.47 -1.59
N TRP A 67 -7.13 13.25 -1.39
CA TRP A 67 -6.33 12.11 -0.92
C TRP A 67 -5.48 11.44 -1.99
N GLN A 68 -5.82 11.64 -3.27
CA GLN A 68 -5.09 11.00 -4.36
C GLN A 68 -3.67 11.55 -4.51
N SER A 69 -2.72 10.63 -4.53
CA SER A 69 -1.36 10.91 -4.97
C SER A 69 -1.32 11.13 -6.48
N LYS A 70 -0.71 12.23 -6.91
CA LYS A 70 -0.63 12.65 -8.32
C LYS A 70 0.50 11.97 -9.10
N GLU A 71 1.47 11.41 -8.40
CA GLU A 71 2.66 10.78 -8.96
C GLU A 71 2.94 9.44 -8.30
N VAL A 72 3.60 8.54 -9.03
CA VAL A 72 4.00 7.25 -8.47
C VAL A 72 5.06 7.47 -7.39
N LYS A 73 4.79 6.99 -6.18
CA LYS A 73 5.79 7.02 -5.11
C LYS A 73 6.78 5.88 -5.35
N ILE A 74 8.05 6.22 -5.51
CA ILE A 74 9.13 5.24 -5.68
C ILE A 74 9.53 4.68 -4.32
N ARG A 75 9.55 3.35 -4.23
CA ARG A 75 9.81 2.50 -3.07
C ARG A 75 9.12 3.01 -1.81
N PRO A 76 7.76 3.00 -1.78
CA PRO A 76 7.01 3.42 -0.61
C PRO A 76 7.43 2.62 0.62
N LYS A 77 7.62 3.31 1.75
CA LYS A 77 8.06 2.67 2.99
C LYS A 77 7.02 1.67 3.50
N SER A 78 7.43 0.68 4.29
CA SER A 78 6.49 -0.15 5.04
C SER A 78 5.56 0.73 5.88
N GLY A 79 4.28 0.38 5.93
CA GLY A 79 3.22 1.18 6.54
C GLY A 79 2.50 2.09 5.54
N SER A 80 3.11 2.45 4.41
CA SER A 80 2.56 3.46 3.51
C SER A 80 1.21 3.04 2.91
N MET A 81 0.22 3.92 3.03
CA MET A 81 -1.05 3.88 2.30
C MET A 81 -1.12 5.00 1.27
N LEU A 82 -1.49 4.65 0.04
CA LEU A 82 -1.55 5.58 -1.08
C LEU A 82 -2.84 5.35 -1.86
N LEU A 83 -3.53 6.44 -2.20
CA LEU A 83 -4.70 6.40 -3.08
C LEU A 83 -4.29 6.91 -4.47
N TYR A 84 -4.63 6.17 -5.53
CA TYR A 84 -4.29 6.52 -6.90
C TYR A 84 -5.51 6.45 -7.81
N SER A 85 -5.55 7.33 -8.82
CA SER A 85 -6.33 7.07 -10.04
C SER A 85 -5.47 6.31 -11.05
N ARG A 86 -5.94 5.15 -11.50
CA ARG A 86 -5.29 4.32 -12.53
C ARG A 86 -5.24 4.99 -13.89
N LYS A 87 -6.18 5.90 -14.16
CA LYS A 87 -6.21 6.70 -15.38
C LYS A 87 -5.06 7.72 -15.42
N LYS A 88 -4.58 8.15 -14.25
CA LYS A 88 -3.55 9.21 -14.12
C LYS A 88 -2.17 8.65 -13.77
N VAL A 89 -2.09 7.61 -12.94
CA VAL A 89 -0.83 7.12 -12.36
C VAL A 89 -0.63 5.63 -12.61
N ARG A 90 0.53 5.28 -13.19
CA ARG A 90 0.98 3.89 -13.34
C ARG A 90 1.62 3.39 -12.04
N TYR A 91 0.83 3.29 -10.97
CA TYR A 91 1.29 3.00 -9.61
C TYR A 91 2.09 1.70 -9.45
N ARG A 92 1.92 0.73 -10.36
CA ARG A 92 2.71 -0.51 -10.36
C ARG A 92 4.21 -0.29 -10.62
N ARG A 93 4.61 0.88 -11.15
CA ARG A 93 6.01 1.29 -11.38
C ARG A 93 6.63 1.90 -10.12
N ASP A 94 6.42 1.26 -8.98
CA ASP A 94 6.88 1.71 -7.66
C ASP A 94 8.38 1.46 -7.43
N GLY A 95 9.08 0.78 -8.34
CA GLY A 95 10.52 0.55 -8.23
C GLY A 95 10.92 -0.56 -7.27
N TYR A 96 9.96 -1.31 -6.72
CA TYR A 96 10.23 -2.54 -5.99
C TYR A 96 10.33 -3.75 -6.92
N CYS A 97 11.16 -4.71 -6.54
CA CYS A 97 11.22 -6.01 -7.20
C CYS A 97 10.18 -6.95 -6.61
N TRP A 98 9.14 -7.23 -7.39
CA TRP A 98 8.05 -8.13 -7.02
C TRP A 98 8.30 -9.54 -7.53
N LYS A 99 7.89 -10.54 -6.75
CA LYS A 99 8.00 -11.96 -7.13
C LYS A 99 7.32 -12.19 -8.48
N LYS A 100 8.01 -12.86 -9.40
CA LYS A 100 7.47 -13.19 -10.72
C LYS A 100 6.82 -14.59 -10.74
N ARG A 101 5.99 -14.85 -11.75
CA ARG A 101 5.48 -16.19 -12.08
C ARG A 101 6.65 -17.09 -12.51
N LYS A 102 6.39 -18.40 -12.65
CA LYS A 102 7.40 -19.39 -13.03
C LYS A 102 8.07 -19.08 -14.38
N ASP A 103 7.38 -18.36 -15.26
CA ASP A 103 7.89 -17.93 -16.56
C ASP A 103 8.90 -16.77 -16.50
N GLY A 104 9.09 -16.13 -15.33
CA GLY A 104 9.98 -14.99 -15.14
C GLY A 104 9.53 -13.70 -15.86
N LYS A 105 8.36 -13.68 -16.51
CA LYS A 105 7.90 -12.53 -17.31
C LYS A 105 6.96 -11.63 -16.55
N THR A 106 6.01 -12.23 -15.84
CA THR A 106 4.91 -11.48 -15.20
C THR A 106 5.03 -11.51 -13.70
N THR A 107 4.67 -10.41 -13.03
CA THR A 107 4.55 -10.40 -11.56
C THR A 107 3.50 -11.43 -11.12
N ARG A 108 3.83 -12.21 -10.11
CA ARG A 108 2.89 -13.11 -9.46
C ARG A 108 1.98 -12.29 -8.54
N GLU A 109 0.81 -11.95 -9.07
CA GLU A 109 -0.28 -11.34 -8.30
C GLU A 109 -1.31 -12.42 -7.92
N ASP A 110 -1.69 -12.49 -6.65
CA ASP A 110 -2.83 -13.28 -6.20
C ASP A 110 -4.05 -12.36 -6.08
N HIS A 111 -5.18 -12.79 -6.64
CA HIS A 111 -6.39 -11.98 -6.77
C HIS A 111 -7.54 -12.57 -5.98
N MET A 112 -8.36 -11.72 -5.38
CA MET A 112 -9.56 -12.14 -4.64
C MET A 112 -10.65 -11.07 -4.68
N LYS A 113 -11.89 -11.49 -4.47
CA LYS A 113 -13.01 -10.59 -4.19
C LYS A 113 -13.30 -10.61 -2.70
N LEU A 114 -13.44 -9.43 -2.11
CA LEU A 114 -13.68 -9.26 -0.68
C LEU A 114 -15.11 -8.83 -0.43
N LYS A 115 -15.64 -9.30 0.69
CA LYS A 115 -17.00 -9.03 1.14
C LYS A 115 -17.01 -7.99 2.24
N VAL A 116 -17.99 -7.09 2.17
CA VAL A 116 -18.36 -6.16 3.25
C VAL A 116 -19.83 -6.36 3.50
N GLN A 117 -20.18 -6.65 4.76
CA GLN A 117 -21.56 -6.99 5.16
C GLN A 117 -22.20 -8.06 4.25
N GLY A 118 -21.43 -9.08 3.85
CA GLY A 118 -21.89 -10.19 3.01
C GLY A 118 -21.82 -9.97 1.49
N THR A 119 -21.67 -8.73 1.01
CA THR A 119 -21.65 -8.41 -0.42
C THR A 119 -20.22 -8.33 -0.97
N GLU A 120 -19.93 -9.07 -2.04
CA GLU A 120 -18.68 -8.90 -2.79
C GLU A 120 -18.66 -7.54 -3.51
N CYS A 121 -17.78 -6.65 -3.07
CA CYS A 121 -17.75 -5.28 -3.57
C CYS A 121 -16.35 -4.72 -3.76
N ILE A 122 -15.32 -5.38 -3.24
CA ILE A 122 -13.93 -4.96 -3.39
C ILE A 122 -13.17 -6.05 -4.15
N TYR A 123 -12.35 -5.64 -5.11
CA TYR A 123 -11.34 -6.50 -5.70
C TYR A 123 -10.00 -6.25 -5.00
N GLY A 124 -9.33 -7.32 -4.57
CA GLY A 124 -8.01 -7.32 -3.94
C GLY A 124 -6.95 -7.96 -4.84
N CYS A 125 -5.76 -7.36 -4.88
CA CYS A 125 -4.60 -7.85 -5.61
C CYS A 125 -3.34 -7.79 -4.76
N TYR A 126 -2.73 -8.94 -4.46
CA TYR A 126 -1.63 -9.08 -3.51
C TYR A 126 -0.36 -9.55 -4.19
N VAL A 127 0.76 -8.92 -3.85
CA VAL A 127 2.09 -9.30 -4.35
C VAL A 127 3.10 -9.36 -3.21
N HIS A 128 4.01 -10.33 -3.31
CA HIS A 128 5.14 -10.50 -2.40
C HIS A 128 6.39 -9.89 -3.02
N SER A 129 7.24 -9.27 -2.20
CA SER A 129 8.58 -8.86 -2.63
C SER A 129 9.40 -10.08 -3.05
N ALA A 130 10.23 -9.87 -4.07
CA ALA A 130 11.16 -10.87 -4.57
C ALA A 130 12.41 -10.99 -3.68
N ILE A 131 12.65 -10.04 -2.77
CA ILE A 131 13.86 -9.99 -1.94
C ILE A 131 13.54 -10.32 -0.48
N LEU A 132 12.51 -9.68 0.07
CA LEU A 132 12.05 -9.84 1.44
C LEU A 132 10.63 -10.41 1.47
N PRO A 133 10.44 -11.72 1.66
CA PRO A 133 9.13 -12.35 1.50
C PRO A 133 8.03 -11.84 2.46
N THR A 134 8.42 -11.23 3.58
CA THR A 134 7.51 -10.60 4.57
C THR A 134 7.02 -9.22 4.15
N PHE A 135 7.61 -8.60 3.12
CA PHE A 135 7.16 -7.34 2.55
C PHE A 135 6.20 -7.55 1.37
N HIS A 136 5.06 -6.87 1.44
CA HIS A 136 3.97 -7.05 0.50
C HIS A 136 3.42 -5.71 0.04
N ARG A 137 2.82 -5.73 -1.16
CA ARG A 137 1.90 -4.69 -1.62
C ARG A 137 0.52 -5.29 -1.82
N ARG A 138 -0.49 -4.71 -1.19
CA ARG A 138 -1.91 -5.05 -1.42
C ARG A 138 -2.60 -3.86 -2.09
N CYS A 139 -3.34 -4.14 -3.15
CA CYS A 139 -4.10 -3.15 -3.90
C CYS A 139 -5.58 -3.47 -3.82
N TYR A 140 -6.42 -2.47 -3.59
CA TYR A 140 -7.87 -2.62 -3.42
C TYR A 140 -8.63 -1.59 -4.25
N TRP A 141 -9.74 -1.99 -4.85
CA TRP A 141 -10.65 -1.10 -5.56
C TRP A 141 -12.08 -1.60 -5.48
N LEU A 142 -13.05 -0.70 -5.56
CA LEU A 142 -14.46 -1.07 -5.65
C LEU A 142 -14.74 -1.68 -7.03
N LEU A 143 -15.60 -2.70 -7.09
CA LEU A 143 -16.03 -3.29 -8.37
C LEU A 143 -16.74 -2.25 -9.25
N GLN A 144 -17.50 -1.34 -8.63
CA GLN A 144 -18.24 -0.27 -9.29
C GLN A 144 -17.36 0.95 -9.64
N ASN A 145 -16.17 1.05 -9.06
CA ASN A 145 -15.20 2.10 -9.35
C ASN A 145 -13.76 1.54 -9.45
N PRO A 146 -13.42 0.87 -10.57
CA PRO A 146 -12.11 0.25 -10.72
C PRO A 146 -10.97 1.23 -10.97
N ASP A 147 -11.28 2.51 -11.21
CA ASP A 147 -10.30 3.54 -11.53
C ASP A 147 -9.55 4.05 -10.30
N ILE A 148 -10.18 3.99 -9.12
CA ILE A 148 -9.56 4.40 -7.87
C ILE A 148 -9.03 3.18 -7.15
N VAL A 149 -7.74 3.20 -6.82
CA VAL A 149 -7.05 2.09 -6.16
C VAL A 149 -6.37 2.58 -4.88
N LEU A 150 -6.70 1.92 -3.78
CA LEU A 150 -5.97 2.01 -2.52
C LEU A 150 -4.81 1.02 -2.57
N VAL A 151 -3.60 1.48 -2.28
CA VAL A 151 -2.38 0.68 -2.28
C VAL A 151 -1.75 0.75 -0.91
N HIS A 152 -1.47 -0.41 -0.31
CA HIS A 152 -0.89 -0.53 1.02
C HIS A 152 0.37 -1.39 0.97
N TYR A 153 1.47 -0.85 1.46
CA TYR A 153 2.76 -1.51 1.56
C TYR A 153 3.04 -1.87 3.01
N LEU A 154 3.37 -3.12 3.30
CA LEU A 154 3.63 -3.53 4.67
C LEU A 154 4.61 -4.70 4.74
N ASN A 155 5.60 -4.56 5.61
CA ASN A 155 6.41 -5.65 6.13
C ASN A 155 5.72 -6.21 7.37
N VAL A 156 5.29 -7.47 7.33
CA VAL A 156 4.70 -8.15 8.48
C VAL A 156 5.62 -9.31 8.82
N PRO A 157 6.55 -9.12 9.78
CA PRO A 157 7.34 -10.22 10.33
C PRO A 157 6.39 -11.31 10.87
N TYR A 158 6.78 -12.57 10.72
CA TYR A 158 6.02 -13.66 11.33
C TYR A 158 6.13 -13.55 12.85
N PRO A 159 5.03 -13.71 13.61
CA PRO A 159 5.01 -13.55 15.06
C PRO A 159 5.90 -14.55 15.82
N ASP A 160 6.40 -15.59 15.15
CA ASP A 160 7.40 -16.50 15.70
C ASP A 160 8.81 -15.93 15.46
N ASP A 161 9.26 -15.03 16.33
CA ASP A 161 10.57 -14.34 16.28
C ASP A 161 11.77 -15.30 16.16
N ASN A 162 11.60 -16.58 16.46
CA ASN A 162 12.65 -17.59 16.33
C ASN A 162 12.91 -18.05 14.87
N LYS A 163 12.19 -17.48 13.88
CA LYS A 163 12.28 -17.87 12.46
C LYS A 163 12.48 -16.72 11.47
N LEU A 164 12.87 -15.52 11.92
CA LEU A 164 13.50 -14.54 11.02
C LEU A 164 14.75 -15.15 10.34
N ALA A 165 15.39 -16.11 11.01
CA ALA A 165 16.45 -16.96 10.45
C ALA A 165 15.98 -18.00 9.42
N THR A 166 14.67 -18.29 9.31
CA THR A 166 14.12 -19.38 8.46
C THR A 166 13.40 -18.87 7.21
N VAL A 167 12.99 -17.60 7.15
CA VAL A 167 12.60 -16.96 5.88
C VAL A 167 13.86 -16.37 5.28
N ALA A 168 14.80 -17.25 4.93
CA ALA A 168 16.07 -16.83 4.33
C ALA A 168 15.74 -15.92 3.15
N PRO A 169 16.25 -14.67 3.13
CA PRO A 169 16.13 -13.77 2.00
C PRO A 169 16.48 -14.57 0.75
N SER A 170 15.46 -14.77 -0.06
CA SER A 170 15.54 -15.54 -1.28
C SER A 170 15.14 -14.53 -2.31
N LEU A 171 16.15 -13.85 -2.85
CA LEU A 171 16.01 -13.41 -4.21
C LEU A 171 15.52 -14.64 -4.98
N ALA A 172 14.40 -14.52 -5.69
CA ALA A 172 14.20 -15.34 -6.88
C ALA A 172 15.26 -14.95 -7.94
N LEU A 173 16.53 -15.00 -7.51
CA LEU A 173 17.77 -14.36 -8.00
C LEU A 173 18.08 -14.76 -9.44
N TRP A 174 17.45 -15.82 -9.89
CA TRP A 174 17.89 -16.62 -11.00
C TRP A 174 17.00 -16.50 -12.23
N ALA A 175 15.82 -15.89 -12.09
CA ALA A 175 14.95 -15.66 -13.24
C ALA A 175 15.51 -14.57 -14.16
N ASP A 176 16.22 -13.59 -13.61
CA ASP A 176 16.60 -12.37 -14.35
C ASP A 176 18.08 -12.29 -14.75
N LYS A 177 18.94 -13.24 -14.34
CA LYS A 177 20.42 -13.22 -14.55
C LYS A 177 21.11 -11.90 -14.16
N LYS A 178 20.43 -11.04 -13.40
CA LYS A 178 20.95 -9.73 -12.99
C LYS A 178 22.01 -9.92 -11.92
N GLU A 179 23.17 -9.34 -12.13
CA GLU A 179 24.16 -9.12 -11.09
C GLU A 179 23.72 -7.92 -10.24
N TRP A 180 23.49 -8.18 -8.95
CA TRP A 180 23.10 -7.15 -7.99
C TRP A 180 24.32 -6.53 -7.34
N THR A 181 24.30 -5.21 -7.17
CA THR A 181 25.24 -4.51 -6.30
C THR A 181 24.72 -4.41 -4.87
N LYS A 182 25.63 -4.17 -3.92
CA LYS A 182 25.26 -3.91 -2.52
C LYS A 182 24.27 -2.76 -2.42
N ASP A 183 24.54 -1.65 -3.10
CA ASP A 183 23.72 -0.44 -3.04
C ASP A 183 22.32 -0.66 -3.62
N GLU A 184 22.20 -1.44 -4.69
CA GLU A 184 20.89 -1.78 -5.26
C GLU A 184 20.04 -2.56 -4.26
N LEU A 185 20.62 -3.56 -3.58
CA LEU A 185 19.93 -4.35 -2.55
C LEU A 185 19.54 -3.49 -1.34
N VAL A 186 20.46 -2.66 -0.85
CA VAL A 186 20.18 -1.70 0.24
C VAL A 186 19.03 -0.77 -0.16
N SER A 187 19.04 -0.25 -1.39
CA SER A 187 18.01 0.66 -1.89
C SER A 187 16.62 0.03 -1.96
N GLN A 188 16.54 -1.30 -2.14
CA GLN A 188 15.30 -2.06 -2.07
C GLN A 188 14.87 -2.28 -0.61
N LEU A 189 15.80 -2.73 0.23
CA LEU A 189 15.49 -3.25 1.57
C LEU A 189 15.23 -2.16 2.60
N LYS A 190 16.02 -1.06 2.59
CA LYS A 190 15.92 0.01 3.59
C LYS A 190 14.48 0.51 3.82
N PRO A 191 13.69 0.87 2.78
CA PRO A 191 12.31 1.33 2.99
C PRO A 191 11.34 0.22 3.43
N MET A 192 11.69 -1.06 3.30
CA MET A 192 10.84 -2.17 3.76
C MET A 192 10.85 -2.34 5.28
N PHE A 193 11.87 -1.85 5.98
CA PHE A 193 11.97 -1.94 7.45
C PHE A 193 11.76 -0.61 8.16
N PHE A 194 11.91 0.49 7.43
CA PHE A 194 11.93 1.82 8.02
C PHE A 194 10.55 2.48 8.04
N SER A 195 9.94 2.60 9.21
CA SER A 195 8.85 3.55 9.47
C SER A 195 9.41 4.74 10.26
N GLU A 196 9.53 5.90 9.62
CA GLU A 196 9.52 7.16 10.38
C GLU A 196 8.06 7.35 10.77
N ASP A 197 7.68 6.84 11.94
CA ASP A 197 6.65 7.55 12.69
C ASP A 197 7.29 8.90 13.07
N GLU A 198 6.58 10.01 12.90
CA GLU A 198 6.93 11.26 13.57
C GLU A 198 7.05 10.93 15.06
N PRO A 199 8.25 10.93 15.64
CA PRO A 199 8.40 10.45 16.99
C PRO A 199 7.77 11.44 17.96
N ASP A 200 6.97 10.94 18.89
CA ASP A 200 6.77 11.63 20.16
C ASP A 200 8.16 11.97 20.69
N ILE A 201 8.41 13.27 20.88
CA ILE A 201 9.69 13.93 21.13
C ILE A 201 10.37 13.49 22.46
N ASN A 202 9.83 12.47 23.12
CA ASN A 202 10.18 12.08 24.48
C ASN A 202 11.20 10.93 24.58
N ASN A 203 11.64 10.29 23.49
CA ASN A 203 12.63 9.20 23.62
C ASN A 203 13.58 9.01 22.42
N GLU A 204 14.45 10.01 22.19
CA GLU A 204 15.49 10.03 21.15
C GLU A 204 16.41 8.80 21.16
N LEU A 205 16.70 8.23 22.34
CA LEU A 205 17.61 7.09 22.49
C LEU A 205 17.00 5.76 21.98
N GLU A 206 15.71 5.54 22.20
CA GLU A 206 15.00 4.36 21.68
C GLU A 206 14.81 4.40 20.17
N ILE A 207 14.61 5.59 19.61
CA ILE A 207 14.50 5.81 18.16
C ILE A 207 15.83 5.49 17.50
N SER A 208 16.93 6.03 18.05
CA SER A 208 18.29 5.73 17.59
C SER A 208 18.59 4.22 17.65
N GLY A 209 18.20 3.54 18.74
CA GLY A 209 18.35 2.10 18.87
C GLY A 209 17.57 1.28 17.83
N LYS A 210 16.30 1.61 17.57
CA LYS A 210 15.48 0.95 16.54
C LYS A 210 16.01 1.19 15.13
N MET A 211 16.46 2.40 14.85
CA MET A 211 17.09 2.75 13.57
C MET A 211 18.40 1.99 13.35
N PHE A 212 19.23 1.88 14.39
CA PHE A 212 20.47 1.12 14.37
C PHE A 212 20.20 -0.37 14.11
N GLN A 213 19.26 -0.97 14.85
CA GLN A 213 18.88 -2.38 14.66
C GLN A 213 18.35 -2.65 13.24
N THR A 214 17.60 -1.71 12.67
CA THR A 214 17.11 -1.79 11.29
C THR A 214 18.25 -1.77 10.28
N ALA A 215 19.25 -0.91 10.48
CA ALA A 215 20.42 -0.83 9.61
C ALA A 215 21.24 -2.13 9.65
N GLU A 216 21.48 -2.69 10.84
CA GLU A 216 22.16 -3.99 10.99
C GLU A 216 21.40 -5.12 10.30
N THR A 217 20.07 -5.15 10.44
CA THR A 217 19.21 -6.16 9.80
C THR A 217 19.32 -6.09 8.28
N VAL A 218 19.27 -4.88 7.71
CA VAL A 218 19.42 -4.68 6.27
C VAL A 218 20.80 -5.12 5.80
N GLU A 219 21.87 -4.73 6.49
CA GLU A 219 23.23 -5.12 6.15
C GLU A 219 23.44 -6.64 6.22
N ALA A 220 22.89 -7.31 7.25
CA ALA A 220 22.96 -8.76 7.37
C ALA A 220 22.24 -9.47 6.21
N ILE A 221 21.05 -9.02 5.84
CA ILE A 221 20.31 -9.56 4.69
C ILE A 221 21.10 -9.35 3.40
N VAL A 222 21.64 -8.15 3.18
CA VAL A 222 22.44 -7.84 1.98
C VAL A 222 23.68 -8.71 1.93
N GLY A 223 24.39 -8.90 3.05
CA GLY A 223 25.55 -9.79 3.14
C GLY A 223 25.22 -11.23 2.70
N GLN A 224 24.13 -11.80 3.23
CA GLN A 224 23.67 -13.14 2.85
C GLN A 224 23.31 -13.25 1.36
N LEU A 225 22.63 -12.23 0.80
CA LEU A 225 22.26 -12.21 -0.62
C LEU A 225 23.49 -12.11 -1.53
N MET A 226 24.48 -11.28 -1.15
CA MET A 226 25.75 -11.16 -1.88
C MET A 226 26.57 -12.44 -1.83
N GLU A 227 26.61 -13.14 -0.69
CA GLU A 227 27.27 -14.44 -0.56
C GLU A 227 26.60 -15.51 -1.44
N LYS A 228 25.26 -15.61 -1.39
CA LYS A 228 24.50 -16.51 -2.28
C LYS A 228 24.76 -16.21 -3.75
N GLN A 229 24.84 -14.92 -4.14
CA GLN A 229 25.16 -14.53 -5.52
C GLN A 229 26.60 -14.89 -5.93
N ARG A 230 27.57 -14.96 -4.99
CA ARG A 230 28.93 -15.43 -5.29
C ARG A 230 28.99 -16.95 -5.42
N ALA A 231 28.35 -17.68 -4.52
CA ALA A 231 28.28 -19.16 -4.55
C ALA A 231 27.50 -19.71 -5.76
N ALA A 232 26.70 -18.84 -6.38
CA ALA A 232 25.92 -19.08 -7.58
C ALA A 232 26.70 -19.12 -8.90
N ARG A 233 27.95 -18.64 -8.89
CA ARG A 233 28.84 -18.55 -10.05
C ARG A 233 29.70 -19.80 -10.15
#